data_AF-A0A916MEZ8-F1
#
_entry.id   AF-A0A916MEZ8-F1
#
_cell.length_a   1.000
_cell.length_b   1.000
_cell.length_c   1.000
_cell.angle_alpha   90.00
_cell.angle_beta   90.00
_cell.angle_gamma   90.00
#
_symmetry.space_group_name_H-M   'P 1'
#
loop_
_entity.id
_entity.type
_entity.pdbx_description
1 polymer ?
#
loop_
_entity_poly.entity_id
_entity_poly.type
_entity_poly.pdbx_seq_one_letter_code
_entity_poly.pdbx_strand_id
1 'polypeptide(L)'
;MPRAGHANTRLDELMERASRALETCGYFEAESLCVKAMVQARRADDFDRMARICMPLQEARRQIRQQAADAGRVILVREIMIRMDEPLPGFYLVEPPLIGLDARTVRDLLLRKKVPAMVLAREPETRAGKWPVVGVGGGEPLPVVARIPLDPPPGGRPTPTWMLAAQEALGDAAIAQVKRDWPADHRVDDLLERLEAAPDHEKLIQALEATCREASKLEQLSPPRRRATLDDPFGF
;
A
#
# COMPACT_ATOMS: atom_id res chain seq x y z
N MET A 1 18.02 -12.34 -30.73
CA MET A 1 16.55 -12.54 -30.67
C MET A 1 16.19 -13.13 -29.32
N PRO A 2 15.53 -12.38 -28.40
CA PRO A 2 15.09 -12.94 -27.14
C PRO A 2 13.59 -13.28 -27.14
N ARG A 3 13.25 -14.33 -26.39
CA ARG A 3 11.93 -14.95 -26.22
C ARG A 3 10.94 -13.99 -25.55
N ALA A 4 10.12 -13.29 -26.34
CA ALA A 4 9.03 -12.43 -25.82
C ALA A 4 7.71 -13.19 -25.52
N GLY A 5 7.61 -14.49 -25.86
CA GLY A 5 6.32 -15.19 -25.88
C GLY A 5 5.80 -15.78 -24.56
N HIS A 6 6.65 -16.08 -23.57
CA HIS A 6 6.23 -16.87 -22.39
C HIS A 6 5.97 -16.03 -21.12
N ALA A 7 6.63 -14.88 -20.96
CA ALA A 7 6.39 -14.00 -19.82
C ALA A 7 5.01 -13.31 -19.92
N ASN A 8 4.55 -13.07 -21.14
CA ASN A 8 3.25 -12.46 -21.44
C ASN A 8 2.08 -13.30 -20.91
N THR A 9 2.12 -14.62 -21.15
CA THR A 9 1.02 -15.54 -20.83
C THR A 9 0.74 -15.60 -19.33
N ARG A 10 1.78 -15.65 -18.48
CA ARG A 10 1.60 -15.79 -17.03
C ARG A 10 0.97 -14.54 -16.40
N LEU A 11 1.34 -13.35 -16.89
CA LEU A 11 0.76 -12.09 -16.42
C LEU A 11 -0.70 -11.98 -16.90
N ASP A 12 -0.98 -12.31 -18.16
CA ASP A 12 -2.34 -12.34 -18.71
C ASP A 12 -3.24 -13.30 -17.91
N GLU A 13 -2.76 -14.49 -17.57
CA GLU A 13 -3.47 -15.45 -16.71
C GLU A 13 -3.79 -14.89 -15.32
N LEU A 14 -2.87 -14.12 -14.71
CA LEU A 14 -3.12 -13.48 -13.42
C LEU A 14 -4.23 -12.43 -13.53
N MET A 15 -4.21 -11.61 -14.59
CA MET A 15 -5.18 -10.53 -14.78
C MET A 15 -6.56 -11.03 -15.16
N GLU A 16 -6.62 -12.07 -15.97
CA GLU A 16 -7.85 -12.78 -16.30
C GLU A 16 -8.48 -13.39 -15.02
N ARG A 17 -7.67 -14.01 -14.15
CA ARG A 17 -8.14 -14.50 -12.85
C ARG A 17 -8.57 -13.38 -11.90
N ALA A 18 -7.84 -12.25 -11.88
CA ALA A 18 -8.20 -11.11 -11.05
C ALA A 18 -9.55 -10.52 -11.45
N SER A 19 -9.81 -10.44 -12.77
CA SER A 19 -11.08 -9.97 -13.32
C SER A 19 -12.24 -10.88 -12.93
N ARG A 20 -12.09 -12.20 -13.10
CA ARG A 20 -13.09 -13.18 -12.63
C ARG A 20 -13.33 -13.13 -11.12
N ALA A 21 -12.27 -12.90 -10.34
CA ALA A 21 -12.40 -12.73 -8.89
C ALA A 21 -13.23 -11.47 -8.56
N LEU A 22 -13.03 -10.35 -9.26
CA LEU A 22 -13.86 -9.15 -9.08
C LEU A 22 -15.34 -9.39 -9.45
N GLU A 23 -15.60 -10.07 -10.57
CA GLU A 23 -16.97 -10.42 -11.01
C GLU A 23 -17.74 -11.24 -9.98
N THR A 24 -17.02 -12.06 -9.21
CA THR A 24 -17.57 -12.93 -8.17
C THR A 24 -17.45 -12.35 -6.76
N CYS A 25 -17.13 -11.06 -6.63
CA CYS A 25 -16.93 -10.35 -5.36
C CYS A 25 -15.79 -10.93 -4.49
N GLY A 26 -14.86 -11.68 -5.08
CA GLY A 26 -13.65 -12.21 -4.45
C GLY A 26 -12.55 -11.17 -4.27
N TYR A 27 -12.84 -10.06 -3.59
CA TYR A 27 -11.96 -8.88 -3.55
C TYR A 27 -10.56 -9.15 -2.98
N PHE A 28 -10.43 -10.00 -1.95
CA PHE A 28 -9.12 -10.41 -1.42
C PHE A 28 -8.27 -11.20 -2.41
N GLU A 29 -8.91 -12.06 -3.21
CA GLU A 29 -8.21 -12.80 -4.25
C GLU A 29 -7.80 -11.88 -5.39
N ALA A 30 -8.70 -10.99 -5.83
CA ALA A 30 -8.40 -9.97 -6.83
C ALA A 30 -7.22 -9.08 -6.42
N GLU A 31 -7.20 -8.59 -5.18
CA GLU A 31 -6.10 -7.78 -4.63
C GLU A 31 -4.78 -8.56 -4.68
N SER A 32 -4.77 -9.81 -4.18
CA SER A 32 -3.57 -10.64 -4.16
C SER A 32 -3.01 -10.94 -5.56
N LEU A 33 -3.90 -11.18 -6.53
CA LEU A 33 -3.53 -11.41 -7.93
C LEU A 33 -2.98 -10.14 -8.57
N CYS A 34 -3.61 -8.99 -8.34
CA CYS A 34 -3.15 -7.70 -8.84
C CYS A 34 -1.77 -7.31 -8.27
N VAL A 35 -1.52 -7.50 -6.97
CA VAL A 35 -0.21 -7.25 -6.37
C VAL A 35 0.87 -8.14 -7.00
N LYS A 36 0.58 -9.43 -7.20
CA LYS A 36 1.52 -10.35 -7.88
C LYS A 36 1.78 -9.94 -9.33
N ALA A 37 0.74 -9.52 -10.05
CA ALA A 37 0.85 -9.04 -11.42
C ALA A 37 1.68 -7.74 -11.48
N MET A 38 1.47 -6.81 -10.54
CA MET A 38 2.22 -5.55 -10.44
C MET A 38 3.72 -5.81 -10.28
N VAL A 39 4.10 -6.73 -9.40
CA VAL A 39 5.51 -7.13 -9.22
C VAL A 39 6.10 -7.74 -10.50
N GLN A 40 5.35 -8.58 -11.22
CA GLN A 40 5.82 -9.16 -12.49
C GLN A 40 5.96 -8.10 -13.58
N ALA A 41 4.97 -7.22 -13.74
CA ALA A 41 4.99 -6.13 -14.70
C ALA A 41 6.17 -5.19 -14.44
N ARG A 42 6.39 -4.81 -13.17
CA ARG A 42 7.51 -3.95 -12.77
C ARG A 42 8.86 -4.58 -13.08
N ARG A 43 9.05 -5.87 -12.80
CA ARG A 43 10.30 -6.60 -13.12
C ARG A 43 10.59 -6.69 -14.62
N ALA A 44 9.57 -6.56 -15.46
CA ALA A 44 9.69 -6.56 -16.91
C ALA A 44 9.71 -5.12 -17.50
N ASP A 45 9.74 -4.10 -16.64
CA ASP A 45 9.60 -2.67 -17.02
C ASP A 45 8.35 -2.39 -17.88
N ASP A 46 7.30 -3.20 -17.74
CA ASP A 46 6.05 -3.07 -18.50
C ASP A 46 5.10 -2.09 -17.82
N PHE A 47 5.41 -0.80 -17.95
CA PHE A 47 4.64 0.27 -17.31
C PHE A 47 3.21 0.39 -17.88
N ASP A 48 2.97 0.02 -19.14
CA ASP A 48 1.62 0.03 -19.71
C ASP A 48 0.74 -1.00 -19.00
N ARG A 49 1.26 -2.20 -18.75
CA ARG A 49 0.55 -3.20 -17.94
C ARG A 49 0.39 -2.76 -16.50
N MET A 50 1.40 -2.15 -15.88
CA MET A 50 1.27 -1.61 -14.51
C MET A 50 0.11 -0.62 -14.41
N ALA A 51 -0.03 0.30 -15.38
CA ALA A 51 -1.14 1.24 -15.41
C ALA A 51 -2.50 0.51 -15.48
N ARG A 52 -2.62 -0.54 -16.30
CA ARG A 52 -3.87 -1.32 -16.41
C ARG A 52 -4.19 -2.11 -15.15
N ILE A 53 -3.18 -2.56 -14.39
CA ILE A 53 -3.36 -3.29 -13.12
C ILE A 53 -3.90 -2.37 -12.02
N CYS A 54 -3.62 -1.05 -12.08
CA CYS A 54 -4.05 -0.11 -11.05
C CYS A 54 -5.57 -0.08 -10.87
N MET A 55 -6.36 -0.14 -11.94
CA MET A 55 -7.83 -0.09 -11.87
C MET A 55 -8.46 -1.28 -11.09
N PRO A 56 -8.20 -2.56 -11.44
CA PRO A 56 -8.73 -3.68 -10.68
C PRO A 56 -8.17 -3.76 -9.25
N LEU A 57 -6.91 -3.34 -9.04
CA LEU A 57 -6.34 -3.24 -7.69
C LEU A 57 -7.09 -2.21 -6.83
N GLN A 58 -7.36 -1.04 -7.40
CA GLN A 58 -8.11 0.03 -6.75
C GLN A 58 -9.50 -0.44 -6.36
N GLU A 59 -10.22 -1.09 -7.28
CA GLU A 59 -11.57 -1.56 -7.02
C GLU A 59 -11.60 -2.63 -5.91
N ALA A 60 -10.70 -3.61 -5.96
CA ALA A 60 -10.58 -4.63 -4.92
C ALA A 60 -10.38 -4.00 -3.53
N ARG A 61 -9.44 -3.06 -3.41
CA ARG A 61 -9.15 -2.39 -2.13
C ARG A 61 -10.28 -1.46 -1.68
N ARG A 62 -10.93 -0.76 -2.62
CA ARG A 62 -12.10 0.07 -2.32
C ARG A 62 -13.23 -0.75 -1.71
N GLN A 63 -13.53 -1.92 -2.27
CA GLN A 63 -14.57 -2.81 -1.76
C GLN A 63 -14.22 -3.40 -0.39
N ILE A 64 -12.97 -3.83 -0.18
CA ILE A 64 -12.49 -4.28 1.14
C ILE A 64 -12.62 -3.17 2.18
N ARG A 65 -12.22 -1.94 1.84
CA ARG A 65 -12.34 -0.77 2.73
C ARG A 65 -13.79 -0.43 3.02
N GLN A 66 -14.69 -0.52 2.02
CA GLN A 66 -16.12 -0.29 2.21
C GLN A 66 -16.71 -1.31 3.19
N GLN A 67 -16.40 -2.60 3.02
CA GLN A 67 -16.84 -3.65 3.95
C GLN A 67 -16.31 -3.43 5.38
N ALA A 68 -15.08 -2.95 5.53
CA ALA A 68 -14.54 -2.57 6.82
C ALA A 68 -15.30 -1.37 7.43
N ALA A 69 -15.65 -0.38 6.60
CA ALA A 69 -16.41 0.79 7.02
C ALA A 69 -17.84 0.43 7.44
N ASP A 70 -18.52 -0.43 6.69
CA ASP A 70 -19.89 -0.89 6.96
C ASP A 70 -19.98 -1.67 8.28
N ALA A 71 -18.89 -2.35 8.69
CA ALA A 71 -18.82 -3.00 10.00
C ALA A 71 -18.88 -1.99 11.17
N GLY A 72 -18.49 -0.73 10.94
CA GLY A 72 -18.62 0.38 11.90
C GLY A 72 -17.79 0.25 13.18
N ARG A 73 -16.89 -0.74 13.27
CA ARG A 73 -16.09 -1.01 14.48
C ARG A 73 -14.73 -0.33 14.40
N VAL A 74 -14.26 0.16 15.54
CA VAL A 74 -12.87 0.58 15.74
C VAL A 74 -12.27 -0.26 16.85
N ILE A 75 -11.15 -0.93 16.54
CA ILE A 75 -10.45 -1.89 17.39
C ILE A 75 -9.07 -1.30 17.70
N LEU A 76 -8.79 -1.12 18.98
CA LEU A 76 -7.49 -0.65 19.46
C LEU A 76 -6.56 -1.83 19.65
N VAL A 77 -5.36 -1.77 19.07
CA VAL A 77 -4.34 -2.81 19.20
C VAL A 77 -3.15 -2.23 19.94
N ARG A 78 -2.93 -2.72 21.17
CA ARG A 78 -1.82 -2.27 22.05
C ARG A 78 -0.77 -3.34 22.27
N GLU A 79 -1.09 -4.57 21.90
CA GLU A 79 -0.21 -5.74 22.02
C GLU A 79 -0.39 -6.59 20.77
N ILE A 80 0.71 -7.11 20.21
CA ILE A 80 0.65 -8.07 19.12
C ILE A 80 0.25 -9.40 19.73
N MET A 81 -1.06 -9.64 19.86
CA MET A 81 -1.55 -10.97 20.09
C MET A 81 -1.31 -11.78 18.81
N ILE A 82 -0.28 -12.63 18.83
CA ILE A 82 0.05 -13.60 17.75
C ILE A 82 -1.15 -14.54 17.45
N ARG A 83 -2.21 -14.48 18.25
CA ARG A 83 -3.49 -15.15 18.07
C ARG A 83 -4.66 -14.16 18.20
N MET A 84 -4.89 -13.38 17.15
CA MET A 84 -6.27 -12.97 16.88
C MET A 84 -6.98 -14.21 16.35
N ASP A 85 -7.48 -15.07 17.23
CA ASP A 85 -8.11 -16.34 16.83
C ASP A 85 -9.29 -16.06 15.89
N GLU A 86 -10.10 -15.05 16.21
CA GLU A 86 -11.23 -14.58 15.41
C GLU A 86 -11.19 -13.05 15.21
N PRO A 87 -10.41 -12.56 14.23
CA PRO A 87 -10.46 -11.14 13.84
C PRO A 87 -11.84 -10.74 13.33
N LEU A 88 -12.26 -9.51 13.63
CA LEU A 88 -13.52 -8.94 13.18
C LEU A 88 -13.30 -7.91 12.07
N PRO A 89 -14.22 -7.77 11.11
CA PRO A 89 -14.17 -6.68 10.16
C PRO A 89 -14.24 -5.31 10.85
N GLY A 90 -13.49 -4.33 10.35
CA GLY A 90 -13.51 -2.97 10.90
C GLY A 90 -12.20 -2.20 10.78
N PHE A 91 -12.10 -1.11 11.50
CA PHE A 91 -10.92 -0.27 11.58
C PHE A 91 -10.02 -0.71 12.73
N TYR A 92 -8.74 -0.90 12.45
CA TYR A 92 -7.74 -1.24 13.46
C TYR A 92 -6.80 -0.05 13.66
N LEU A 93 -6.71 0.45 14.89
CA LEU A 93 -5.71 1.45 15.28
C LEU A 93 -4.67 0.79 16.17
N VAL A 94 -3.47 0.63 15.65
CA VAL A 94 -2.29 0.22 16.40
C VAL A 94 -1.77 1.40 17.19
N GLU A 95 -1.67 1.22 18.51
CA GLU A 95 -1.26 2.26 19.46
C GLU A 95 0.07 1.90 20.14
N PRO A 96 0.83 2.90 20.64
CA PRO A 96 2.01 2.66 21.45
C PRO A 96 1.74 1.68 22.61
N PRO A 97 2.70 0.79 22.94
CA PRO A 97 4.10 0.83 22.51
C PRO A 97 4.38 0.25 21.11
N LEU A 98 3.36 -0.23 20.40
CA LEU A 98 3.50 -0.74 19.04
C LEU A 98 3.80 0.38 18.03
N ILE A 99 4.45 0.01 16.93
CA ILE A 99 4.94 0.92 15.89
C ILE A 99 4.31 0.60 14.53
N GLY A 100 4.60 1.43 13.52
CA GLY A 100 4.06 1.24 12.16
C GLY A 100 4.42 -0.11 11.52
N LEU A 101 5.53 -0.73 11.91
CA LEU A 101 5.87 -2.09 11.45
C LEU A 101 4.88 -3.14 11.99
N ASP A 102 4.42 -2.98 13.22
CA ASP A 102 3.43 -3.88 13.83
C ASP A 102 2.06 -3.74 13.14
N ALA A 103 1.69 -2.53 12.73
CA ALA A 103 0.49 -2.32 11.90
C ALA A 103 0.58 -3.01 10.55
N ARG A 104 1.75 -3.02 9.91
CA ARG A 104 1.97 -3.84 8.70
C ARG A 104 1.76 -5.33 9.01
N THR A 105 2.29 -5.84 10.11
CA THR A 105 2.08 -7.24 10.53
C THR A 105 0.60 -7.56 10.77
N VAL A 106 -0.13 -6.68 11.47
CA VAL A 106 -1.58 -6.82 11.71
C VAL A 106 -2.35 -6.83 10.38
N ARG A 107 -2.04 -5.91 9.47
CA ARG A 107 -2.65 -5.84 8.14
C ARG A 107 -2.41 -7.12 7.33
N ASP A 108 -1.17 -7.60 7.29
CA ASP A 108 -0.82 -8.82 6.57
C ASP A 108 -1.55 -10.05 7.15
N LEU A 109 -1.71 -10.12 8.47
CA LEU A 109 -2.49 -11.17 9.14
C LEU A 109 -3.96 -11.11 8.71
N LEU A 110 -4.58 -9.94 8.77
CA LEU A 110 -5.99 -9.73 8.41
C LEU A 110 -6.26 -10.04 6.94
N LEU A 111 -5.35 -9.62 6.04
CA LEU A 111 -5.42 -9.93 4.62
C LEU A 111 -5.35 -11.45 4.38
N ARG A 112 -4.44 -12.17 5.04
CA ARG A 112 -4.34 -13.65 4.95
C ARG A 112 -5.60 -14.35 5.47
N LYS A 113 -6.21 -13.81 6.52
CA LYS A 113 -7.47 -14.31 7.09
C LYS A 113 -8.71 -13.84 6.30
N LYS A 114 -8.53 -13.05 5.23
CA LYS A 114 -9.61 -12.47 4.41
C LYS A 114 -10.62 -11.68 5.24
N VAL A 115 -10.13 -10.88 6.19
CA VAL A 115 -10.96 -10.04 7.06
C VAL A 115 -10.95 -8.61 6.52
N PRO A 116 -12.11 -8.02 6.20
CA PRO A 116 -12.19 -6.64 5.74
C PRO A 116 -11.73 -5.68 6.82
N ALA A 117 -10.56 -5.09 6.62
CA ALA A 117 -9.96 -4.21 7.59
C ALA A 117 -9.16 -3.08 6.94
N MET A 118 -9.20 -1.93 7.58
CA MET A 118 -8.27 -0.83 7.33
C MET A 118 -7.46 -0.59 8.61
N VAL A 119 -6.14 -0.64 8.48
CA VAL A 119 -5.21 -0.63 9.62
C VAL A 119 -4.36 0.62 9.57
N LEU A 120 -4.33 1.37 10.67
CA LEU A 120 -3.46 2.52 10.88
C LEU A 120 -2.61 2.30 12.13
N ALA A 121 -1.43 2.91 12.18
CA ALA A 121 -0.67 3.07 13.43
C ALA A 121 -0.64 4.54 13.83
N ARG A 122 -0.66 4.79 15.13
CA ARG A 122 -0.27 6.09 15.68
C ARG A 122 0.98 5.97 16.55
N GLU A 123 1.74 7.05 16.60
CA GLU A 123 2.83 7.25 17.55
C GLU A 123 2.31 7.87 18.86
N PRO A 124 3.15 8.00 19.90
CA PRO A 124 2.81 8.77 21.10
C PRO A 124 2.41 10.21 20.75
N GLU A 125 1.56 10.77 21.62
CA GLU A 125 1.15 12.16 21.49
C GLU A 125 2.37 13.08 21.58
N THR A 126 2.46 14.01 20.63
CA THR A 126 3.54 15.00 20.59
C THR A 126 3.32 16.06 21.67
N ARG A 127 4.36 16.85 21.98
CA ARG A 127 4.22 18.02 22.87
C ARG A 127 3.19 19.05 22.38
N ALA A 128 2.87 19.06 21.08
CA ALA A 128 1.87 19.92 20.48
C ALA A 128 0.45 19.33 20.55
N GLY A 129 0.25 18.23 21.30
CA GLY A 129 -1.04 17.56 21.43
C GLY A 129 -1.50 16.80 20.18
N LYS A 130 -0.62 16.62 19.18
CA LYS A 130 -0.95 15.91 17.94
C LYS A 130 -0.69 14.41 18.08
N TRP A 131 -1.50 13.59 17.41
CA TRP A 131 -1.27 12.17 17.18
C TRP A 131 -0.63 11.97 15.80
N PRO A 132 0.66 11.63 15.71
CA PRO A 132 1.26 11.26 14.43
C PRO A 132 0.69 9.91 13.99
N VAL A 133 0.04 9.88 12.83
CA VAL A 133 -0.36 8.65 12.16
C VAL A 133 0.73 8.26 11.19
N VAL A 134 1.11 6.98 11.20
CA VAL A 134 2.27 6.45 10.48
C VAL A 134 1.90 5.19 9.69
N GLY A 135 2.43 5.11 8.48
CA GLY A 135 2.38 3.93 7.61
C GLY A 135 3.79 3.55 7.18
N VAL A 136 4.08 2.25 7.17
CA VAL A 136 5.40 1.71 6.80
C VAL A 136 5.25 0.82 5.57
N GLY A 137 5.91 1.21 4.49
CA GLY A 137 5.98 0.46 3.24
C GLY A 137 7.27 -0.34 3.13
N GLY A 138 7.49 -0.96 1.97
CA GLY A 138 8.79 -1.45 1.54
C GLY A 138 9.79 -0.32 1.32
N GLY A 139 10.98 -0.67 0.86
CA GLY A 139 12.05 0.27 0.55
C GLY A 139 13.42 -0.34 0.75
N GLU A 140 14.33 -0.07 -0.18
CA GLU A 140 15.73 -0.48 -0.09
C GLU A 140 16.66 0.73 -0.02
N PRO A 141 17.64 0.80 0.90
CA PRO A 141 17.97 -0.20 1.91
C PRO A 141 17.07 -0.14 3.16
N LEU A 142 16.23 0.89 3.30
CA LEU A 142 15.39 1.11 4.47
C LEU A 142 13.91 1.26 4.09
N PRO A 143 12.99 0.85 4.98
CA PRO A 143 11.56 1.03 4.77
C PRO A 143 11.17 2.49 4.56
N VAL A 144 10.23 2.70 3.65
CA VAL A 144 9.61 3.98 3.42
C VAL A 144 8.55 4.26 4.49
N VAL A 145 8.60 5.44 5.09
CA VAL A 145 7.69 5.84 6.18
C VAL A 145 6.84 7.04 5.75
N ALA A 146 5.53 6.83 5.63
CA ALA A 146 4.56 7.92 5.52
C ALA A 146 4.13 8.34 6.93
N ARG A 147 4.09 9.63 7.22
CA ARG A 147 3.77 10.15 8.54
C ARG A 147 3.08 11.50 8.44
N ILE A 148 2.01 11.68 9.21
CA ILE A 148 1.28 12.95 9.29
C ILE A 148 0.84 13.22 10.74
N PRO A 149 1.14 14.41 11.32
CA PRO A 149 0.57 14.80 12.61
C PRO A 149 -0.89 15.21 12.43
N LEU A 150 -1.80 14.56 13.16
CA LEU A 150 -3.22 14.87 13.15
C LEU A 150 -3.69 15.30 14.53
N ASP A 151 -4.81 16.02 14.58
CA ASP A 151 -5.52 16.22 15.83
C ASP A 151 -6.07 14.88 16.36
N PRO A 152 -5.94 14.62 17.67
CA PRO A 152 -6.58 13.47 18.28
C PRO A 152 -8.09 13.51 18.01
N PRO A 153 -8.75 12.35 17.92
CA PRO A 153 -10.20 12.32 17.81
C PRO A 153 -10.85 12.97 19.04
N PRO A 154 -12.04 13.59 18.90
CA PRO A 154 -12.76 14.17 20.03
C PRO A 154 -12.90 13.18 21.20
N GLY A 155 -12.54 13.62 22.40
CA GLY A 155 -12.55 12.78 23.60
C GLY A 155 -11.50 11.66 23.61
N GLY A 156 -10.51 11.70 22.73
CA GLY A 156 -9.41 10.73 22.65
C GLY A 156 -9.84 9.34 22.15
N ARG A 157 -11.03 9.21 21.59
CA ARG A 157 -11.59 7.93 21.12
C ARG A 157 -11.74 7.93 19.59
N PRO A 158 -10.96 7.13 18.85
CA PRO A 158 -11.08 7.08 17.39
C PRO A 158 -12.44 6.56 16.97
N THR A 159 -13.00 7.18 15.94
CA THR A 159 -14.27 6.82 15.31
C THR A 159 -14.03 6.39 13.87
N PRO A 160 -14.97 5.66 13.23
CA PRO A 160 -14.89 5.36 11.80
C PRO A 160 -14.58 6.59 10.93
N THR A 161 -15.25 7.71 11.18
CA THR A 161 -15.05 8.97 10.46
C THR A 161 -13.63 9.51 10.65
N TRP A 162 -13.11 9.50 11.89
CA TRP A 162 -11.73 9.92 12.14
C TRP A 162 -10.72 8.98 11.48
N MET A 163 -10.95 7.66 11.53
CA MET A 163 -10.07 6.67 10.90
C MET A 163 -9.99 6.88 9.37
N LEU A 164 -11.13 7.09 8.71
CA LEU A 164 -11.16 7.36 7.26
C LEU A 164 -10.44 8.66 6.91
N ALA A 165 -10.70 9.74 7.66
CA ALA A 165 -10.01 11.02 7.47
C ALA A 165 -8.50 10.90 7.70
N ALA A 166 -8.08 10.12 8.71
CA ALA A 166 -6.67 9.87 9.00
C ALA A 166 -5.97 9.07 7.90
N GLN A 167 -6.65 8.05 7.34
CA GLN A 167 -6.13 7.28 6.21
C GLN A 167 -5.96 8.15 4.97
N GLU A 168 -6.96 8.97 4.65
CA GLU A 168 -6.91 9.92 3.53
C GLU A 168 -5.73 10.90 3.68
N ALA A 169 -5.60 11.51 4.87
CA ALA A 169 -4.52 12.46 5.16
C ALA A 169 -3.13 11.80 5.11
N LEU A 170 -2.99 10.56 5.62
CA LEU A 170 -1.74 9.80 5.55
C LEU A 170 -1.35 9.53 4.10
N GLY A 171 -2.32 9.15 3.28
CA GLY A 171 -2.11 8.88 1.87
C GLY A 171 -1.74 10.14 1.08
N ASP A 172 -2.40 11.26 1.32
CA ASP A 172 -2.06 12.55 0.70
C ASP A 172 -0.64 13.01 1.10
N ALA A 173 -0.26 12.80 2.37
CA ALA A 173 1.10 13.04 2.84
C ALA A 173 2.12 12.11 2.17
N ALA A 174 1.76 10.86 1.88
CA ALA A 174 2.62 9.91 1.19
C ALA A 174 2.87 10.33 -0.27
N ILE A 175 1.84 10.80 -0.99
CA ILE A 175 1.96 11.35 -2.35
C ILE A 175 2.85 12.59 -2.36
N ALA A 176 2.67 13.50 -1.40
CA ALA A 176 3.44 14.74 -1.31
C ALA A 176 4.95 14.52 -1.11
N GLN A 177 5.36 13.34 -0.63
CA GLN A 177 6.77 12.98 -0.44
C GLN A 177 7.46 12.48 -1.72
N VAL A 178 6.71 12.22 -2.80
CA VAL A 178 7.28 11.81 -4.10
C VAL A 178 7.87 13.03 -4.80
N LYS A 179 9.13 12.92 -5.23
CA LYS A 179 9.86 14.00 -5.90
C LYS A 179 9.37 14.16 -7.34
N ARG A 180 8.70 15.27 -7.62
CA ARG A 180 8.02 15.53 -8.91
C ARG A 180 8.99 15.73 -10.08
N ASP A 181 10.20 16.19 -9.79
CA ASP A 181 11.28 16.45 -10.75
C ASP A 181 12.06 15.20 -11.14
N TRP A 182 11.78 14.05 -10.50
CA TRP A 182 12.41 12.79 -10.86
C TRP A 182 11.81 12.18 -12.13
N PRO A 183 12.62 11.41 -12.88
CA PRO A 183 12.12 10.62 -14.01
C PRO A 183 10.92 9.76 -13.63
N ALA A 184 10.01 9.55 -14.59
CA ALA A 184 8.74 8.87 -14.34
C ALA A 184 8.93 7.44 -13.81
N ASP A 185 9.90 6.69 -14.35
CA ASP A 185 10.25 5.35 -13.90
C ASP A 185 10.73 5.32 -12.44
N HIS A 186 11.51 6.31 -12.00
CA HIS A 186 11.89 6.45 -10.59
C HIS A 186 10.71 6.81 -9.68
N ARG A 187 9.79 7.66 -10.18
CA ARG A 187 8.57 8.00 -9.44
C ARG A 187 7.61 6.82 -9.32
N VAL A 188 7.56 5.91 -10.31
CA VAL A 188 6.80 4.65 -10.19
C VAL A 188 7.27 3.87 -8.96
N ASP A 189 8.58 3.72 -8.77
CA ASP A 189 9.15 3.00 -7.63
C ASP A 189 8.81 3.67 -6.29
N ASP A 190 8.97 4.99 -6.21
CA ASP A 190 8.59 5.74 -5.01
C ASP A 190 7.09 5.58 -4.70
N LEU A 191 6.23 5.63 -5.71
CA LEU A 191 4.78 5.45 -5.54
C LEU A 191 4.41 4.02 -5.12
N LEU A 192 5.10 2.99 -5.63
CA LEU A 192 4.91 1.60 -5.18
C LEU A 192 5.26 1.44 -3.70
N GLU A 193 6.43 1.94 -3.28
CA GLU A 193 6.87 1.88 -1.88
C GLU A 193 5.88 2.63 -0.96
N ARG A 194 5.34 3.77 -1.41
CA ARG A 194 4.34 4.55 -0.69
C ARG A 194 2.96 3.90 -0.67
N LEU A 195 2.58 3.18 -1.72
CA LEU A 195 1.35 2.39 -1.75
C LEU A 195 1.39 1.27 -0.70
N GLU A 196 2.55 0.68 -0.42
CA GLU A 196 2.66 -0.27 0.70
C GLU A 196 2.47 0.39 2.07
N ALA A 197 2.90 1.65 2.21
CA ALA A 197 2.73 2.42 3.45
C ALA A 197 1.27 2.83 3.70
N ALA A 198 0.53 3.17 2.65
CA ALA A 198 -0.88 3.58 2.69
C ALA A 198 -1.71 2.86 1.61
N PRO A 199 -1.97 1.55 1.75
CA PRO A 199 -2.50 0.71 0.67
C PRO A 199 -3.94 1.01 0.29
N ASP A 200 -4.71 1.53 1.25
CA ASP A 200 -6.12 1.85 1.08
C ASP A 200 -6.34 3.24 0.46
N HIS A 201 -5.26 3.97 0.11
CA HIS A 201 -5.37 5.30 -0.47
C HIS A 201 -5.63 5.28 -1.97
N GLU A 202 -6.82 5.72 -2.37
CA GLU A 202 -7.27 5.67 -3.75
C GLU A 202 -6.46 6.61 -4.66
N LYS A 203 -6.22 7.86 -4.23
CA LYS A 203 -5.46 8.83 -5.02
C LYS A 203 -4.00 8.38 -5.25
N LEU A 204 -3.46 7.55 -4.36
CA LEU A 204 -2.10 7.03 -4.50
C LEU A 204 -2.02 6.01 -5.64
N ILE A 205 -3.04 5.17 -5.78
CA ILE A 205 -3.17 4.23 -6.92
C ILE A 205 -3.39 5.01 -8.23
N GLN A 206 -4.20 6.07 -8.21
CA GLN A 206 -4.40 6.95 -9.37
C GLN A 206 -3.10 7.66 -9.78
N ALA A 207 -2.31 8.15 -8.81
CA ALA A 207 -1.02 8.76 -9.05
C ALA A 207 -0.01 7.74 -9.63
N LEU A 208 -0.02 6.51 -9.12
CA LEU A 208 0.77 5.40 -9.67
C LEU A 208 0.38 5.12 -11.12
N GLU A 209 -0.91 4.98 -11.41
CA GLU A 209 -1.42 4.76 -12.76
C GLU A 209 -0.94 5.85 -13.73
N ALA A 210 -1.16 7.12 -13.37
CA ALA A 210 -0.77 8.25 -14.19
C ALA A 210 0.74 8.26 -14.45
N THR A 211 1.54 7.96 -13.43
CA THR A 211 3.01 7.91 -13.53
C THR A 211 3.47 6.72 -14.37
N CYS A 212 2.81 5.56 -14.29
CA CYS A 212 3.07 4.42 -15.17
C CYS A 212 2.78 4.75 -16.64
N ARG A 213 1.69 5.49 -16.93
CA ARG A 213 1.37 5.96 -18.29
C ARG A 213 2.37 6.98 -18.82
N GLU A 214 3.03 7.70 -17.94
CA GLU A 214 4.12 8.60 -18.30
C GLU A 214 5.40 7.81 -18.58
N ALA A 215 5.75 6.88 -17.69
CA ALA A 215 6.92 6.01 -17.82
C ALA A 215 6.85 5.11 -19.06
N SER A 216 5.66 4.66 -19.47
CA SER A 216 5.49 3.84 -20.69
C SER A 216 5.84 4.58 -21.99
N LYS A 217 6.01 5.91 -21.95
CA LYS A 217 6.41 6.74 -23.09
C LYS A 217 7.91 7.02 -23.12
N LEU A 218 8.67 6.56 -22.13
CA LEU A 218 10.12 6.73 -22.11
C LEU A 218 10.76 5.89 -23.22
N GLU A 219 11.63 6.51 -24.02
CA GLU A 219 12.41 5.79 -25.03
C GLU A 219 13.50 4.92 -24.40
N GLN A 220 14.03 5.36 -23.25
CA GLN A 220 15.06 4.67 -22.47
C GLN A 220 14.80 4.87 -20.98
N LEU A 221 15.07 3.82 -20.19
CA LEU A 221 15.00 3.88 -18.73
C LEU A 221 16.12 4.73 -18.16
N SER A 222 15.83 5.39 -17.06
CA SER A 222 16.81 6.14 -16.28
C SER A 222 17.79 5.17 -15.61
N PRO A 223 19.06 5.57 -15.42
CA PRO A 223 20.00 4.77 -14.65
C PRO A 223 19.47 4.47 -13.23
N PRO A 224 19.85 3.34 -12.61
CA PRO A 224 19.42 3.00 -11.26
C PRO A 224 19.76 4.12 -10.27
N ARG A 225 18.75 4.60 -9.56
CA ARG A 225 18.90 5.69 -8.58
C ARG A 225 19.68 5.26 -7.33
N ARG A 226 19.50 4.00 -6.91
CA ARG A 226 20.14 3.40 -5.74
C ARG A 226 21.18 2.42 -6.24
N ARG A 227 22.42 2.50 -5.74
CA ARG A 227 23.45 1.48 -6.02
C ARG A 227 22.95 0.14 -5.50
N ALA A 228 23.09 -0.92 -6.29
CA ALA A 228 22.84 -2.26 -5.80
C ALA A 228 23.75 -2.52 -4.59
N THR A 229 23.18 -3.04 -3.50
CA THR A 229 23.90 -3.36 -2.25
C THR A 229 25.03 -4.40 -2.46
N LEU A 230 25.12 -5.00 -3.66
CA LEU A 230 26.11 -6.00 -4.05
C LEU A 230 27.51 -5.45 -4.38
N ASP A 231 27.69 -4.13 -4.51
CA ASP A 231 29.00 -3.50 -4.80
C ASP A 231 29.55 -2.68 -3.62
N ASP A 232 29.29 -3.09 -2.37
CA ASP A 232 30.01 -2.54 -1.21
C ASP A 232 31.02 -3.56 -0.66
N PRO A 233 32.31 -3.48 -1.06
CA PRO A 233 33.37 -4.29 -0.45
C PRO A 233 33.64 -3.93 1.03
N PHE A 234 32.93 -2.95 1.61
CA PHE A 234 33.10 -2.48 2.98
C PHE A 234 31.80 -2.27 3.75
N GLY A 235 30.69 -2.90 3.35
CA GLY A 235 29.47 -2.91 4.15
C GLY A 235 29.67 -3.74 5.42
N PHE A 236 29.85 -3.06 6.56
CA PHE A 236 29.84 -3.68 7.89
C PHE A 236 28.43 -4.09 8.31
#